data_AF-A0A8S3IA46-F1
#
_entry.id   AF-A0A8S3IA46-F1
#
_cell.length_a   1.000
_cell.length_b   1.000
_cell.length_c   1.000
_cell.angle_alpha   90.00
_cell.angle_beta   90.00
_cell.angle_gamma   90.00
#
_symmetry.space_group_name_H-M   'P 1'
#
loop_
_entity.id
_entity.type
_entity.pdbx_description
1 polymer ?
#
loop_
_entity_poly.entity_id
_entity_poly.type
_entity_poly.pdbx_seq_one_letter_code
_entity_poly.pdbx_strand_id
1 'polypeptide(L)'
;MTKVAVTPANNQQSPYCSINHFLYSLIRSSRVYRRGLISQLLKMFDNDATTTTSITLEEQLFVADNLAYFPYQVQDEPLYLIEQIDLTVSVSGSTQLQQFRDLLKQYLDYVDDDEGIDINKLEEKFLNLSDTIIDELKQCLRTSKSTMLLLLLKSYLKDVYSLNDTKITEYDHTESSKITDRPIITRKMNVKFEPKIILDTIKPSNHMDNIQRRKQILKDFADFKRYLLAFDTDTDDTVSSITELLPATSLTPKTKKKSAGTTKRRKVMIDSDDDSADGNFQP
;
A
#
# COMPACT_ATOMS: atom_id res chain seq x y z
N MET A 1 -3.13 -15.07 12.51
CA MET A 1 -1.74 -14.65 12.71
C MET A 1 -0.98 -15.77 13.40
N THR A 2 -0.11 -16.44 12.67
CA THR A 2 0.62 -17.62 13.15
C THR A 2 2.03 -17.20 13.50
N LYS A 3 2.17 -16.44 14.59
CA LYS A 3 3.47 -16.00 15.11
C LYS A 3 4.09 -17.16 15.89
N VAL A 4 5.27 -17.62 15.50
CA VAL A 4 6.11 -18.42 16.41
C VAL A 4 7.01 -17.42 17.14
N ALA A 5 6.66 -17.11 18.39
CA ALA A 5 7.57 -16.39 19.27
C ALA A 5 8.68 -17.36 19.67
N VAL A 6 9.85 -17.27 19.03
CA VAL A 6 11.05 -17.91 19.56
C VAL A 6 11.34 -17.20 20.88
N THR A 7 11.17 -17.90 22.01
CA THR A 7 11.47 -17.33 23.33
C THR A 7 12.89 -17.76 23.67
N PRO A 8 13.89 -16.87 23.62
CA PRO A 8 15.23 -17.24 24.04
C PRO A 8 15.30 -17.28 25.56
N ALA A 9 16.19 -18.11 26.10
CA ALA A 9 16.38 -18.32 27.54
C ALA A 9 16.87 -17.07 28.31
N ASN A 10 17.27 -16.01 27.59
CA ASN A 10 17.62 -14.70 28.14
C ASN A 10 16.58 -13.68 27.63
N ASN A 11 16.12 -12.76 28.48
CA ASN A 11 15.11 -11.70 28.25
C ASN A 11 15.32 -10.74 27.03
N GLN A 12 16.05 -11.13 25.99
CA GLN A 12 16.13 -10.46 24.71
C GLN A 12 14.92 -10.87 23.84
N GLN A 13 14.09 -9.91 23.42
CA GLN A 13 13.02 -10.17 22.44
C GLN A 13 13.65 -10.76 21.16
N SER A 14 13.30 -11.98 20.77
CA SER A 14 13.70 -12.50 19.46
C SER A 14 12.91 -11.82 18.34
N PRO A 15 13.53 -11.66 17.15
CA PRO A 15 12.81 -11.13 16.00
C PRO A 15 11.66 -12.06 15.61
N TYR A 16 10.54 -11.47 15.19
CA TYR A 16 9.43 -12.22 14.60
C TYR A 16 9.91 -12.96 13.34
N CYS A 17 9.46 -14.21 13.19
CA CYS A 17 9.76 -15.06 12.05
C CYS A 17 8.48 -15.50 11.35
N SER A 18 8.55 -15.62 10.02
CA SER A 18 7.48 -16.20 9.22
C SER A 18 7.36 -17.70 9.47
N ILE A 19 6.18 -18.26 9.27
CA ILE A 19 6.00 -19.71 9.41
C ILE A 19 6.79 -20.49 8.36
N ASN A 20 6.94 -19.92 7.14
CA ASN A 20 7.73 -20.51 6.06
C ASN A 20 9.19 -20.06 6.08
N HIS A 21 9.71 -19.62 7.24
CA HIS A 21 11.09 -19.16 7.39
C HIS A 21 12.12 -20.19 6.91
N PHE A 22 11.95 -21.46 7.31
CA PHE A 22 12.87 -22.53 6.90
C PHE A 22 12.85 -22.75 5.39
N LEU A 23 11.66 -22.81 4.78
CA LEU A 23 11.52 -22.95 3.33
C LEU A 23 12.24 -21.81 2.59
N TYR A 24 12.04 -20.56 3.02
CA TYR A 24 12.75 -19.42 2.45
C TYR A 24 14.27 -19.57 2.58
N SER A 25 14.76 -20.04 3.74
CA SER A 25 16.19 -20.23 4.00
C SER A 25 16.85 -21.26 3.08
N LEU A 26 16.09 -22.21 2.51
CA LEU A 26 16.59 -23.20 1.56
C LEU A 26 16.80 -22.61 0.16
N ILE A 27 15.93 -21.69 -0.27
CA ILE A 27 15.98 -21.11 -1.62
C ILE A 27 16.73 -19.79 -1.67
N ARG A 28 16.98 -19.14 -0.51
CA ARG A 28 17.54 -17.79 -0.45
C ARG A 28 18.95 -17.65 -1.00
N SER A 29 19.68 -18.73 -1.24
CA SER A 29 21.04 -18.65 -1.82
C SER A 29 21.02 -18.19 -3.29
N SER A 30 19.92 -18.43 -4.01
CA SER A 30 19.80 -18.13 -5.43
C SER A 30 18.94 -16.88 -5.65
N ARG A 31 19.52 -15.82 -6.20
CA ARG A 31 18.80 -14.59 -6.58
C ARG A 31 17.60 -14.88 -7.47
N VAL A 32 17.76 -15.80 -8.43
CA VAL A 32 16.69 -16.21 -9.36
C VAL A 32 15.53 -16.85 -8.62
N TYR A 33 15.79 -17.77 -7.68
CA TYR A 33 14.72 -18.43 -6.93
C TYR A 33 14.06 -17.52 -5.90
N ARG A 34 14.83 -16.63 -5.24
CA ARG A 34 14.27 -15.60 -4.35
C ARG A 34 13.26 -14.72 -5.09
N ARG A 35 13.68 -14.16 -6.24
CA ARG A 35 12.84 -13.28 -7.05
C ARG A 35 11.64 -14.02 -7.61
N GLY A 36 11.85 -15.22 -8.17
CA GLY A 36 10.77 -16.07 -8.66
C GLY A 36 9.70 -16.37 -7.60
N LEU A 37 10.11 -16.69 -6.37
CA LEU A 37 9.17 -16.88 -5.26
C LEU A 37 8.42 -15.59 -4.95
N ILE A 38 9.13 -14.46 -4.79
CA ILE A 38 8.51 -13.16 -4.47
C ILE A 38 7.46 -12.79 -5.53
N SER A 39 7.81 -12.86 -6.81
CA SER A 39 6.89 -12.56 -7.91
C SER A 39 5.67 -13.49 -7.89
N GLN A 40 5.87 -14.79 -7.63
CA GLN A 40 4.75 -15.74 -7.60
C GLN A 40 3.83 -15.51 -6.39
N LEU A 41 4.37 -15.14 -5.23
CA LEU A 41 3.58 -14.79 -4.06
C LEU A 41 2.81 -13.48 -4.28
N LEU A 42 3.40 -12.49 -4.94
CA LEU A 42 2.72 -11.22 -5.26
C LEU A 42 1.60 -11.40 -6.28
N LYS A 43 1.74 -12.30 -7.26
CA LYS A 43 0.64 -12.64 -8.19
C LYS A 43 -0.62 -13.15 -7.50
N MET A 44 -0.52 -13.67 -6.27
CA MET A 44 -1.69 -14.10 -5.49
C MET A 44 -2.52 -12.91 -4.95
N PHE A 45 -2.01 -11.68 -5.07
CA PHE A 45 -2.72 -10.45 -4.72
C PHE A 45 -3.51 -9.86 -5.88
N ASP A 46 -3.27 -10.35 -7.11
CA ASP A 46 -4.03 -9.95 -8.28
C ASP A 46 -5.44 -10.54 -8.19
N ASN A 47 -6.44 -9.66 -8.11
CA ASN A 47 -7.86 -10.03 -8.00
C ASN A 47 -8.50 -10.35 -9.38
N ASP A 48 -7.72 -10.81 -10.35
CA ASP A 48 -8.25 -11.14 -11.67
C ASP A 48 -9.06 -12.44 -11.60
N ALA A 49 -10.38 -12.31 -11.67
CA ALA A 49 -11.35 -13.40 -11.59
C ALA A 49 -11.20 -14.44 -12.72
N THR A 50 -10.45 -14.12 -13.78
CA THR A 50 -10.15 -15.05 -14.87
C THR A 50 -9.04 -16.04 -14.52
N THR A 51 -8.28 -15.77 -13.44
CA THR A 51 -7.16 -16.60 -13.02
C THR A 51 -7.60 -17.62 -11.96
N THR A 52 -7.19 -18.88 -12.12
CA THR A 52 -7.40 -19.97 -11.15
C THR A 52 -6.61 -19.78 -9.84
N THR A 53 -5.90 -18.66 -9.70
CA THR A 53 -5.01 -18.32 -8.58
C THR A 53 -5.63 -17.35 -7.58
N SER A 54 -6.91 -16.98 -7.72
CA SER A 54 -7.58 -16.13 -6.74
C SER A 54 -7.64 -16.81 -5.37
N ILE A 55 -7.19 -16.07 -4.35
CA ILE A 55 -7.21 -16.50 -2.95
C ILE A 55 -7.98 -15.49 -2.10
N THR A 56 -8.42 -15.93 -0.93
CA THR A 56 -9.16 -15.09 0.03
C THR A 56 -8.28 -14.01 0.66
N LEU A 57 -8.90 -12.97 1.23
CA LEU A 57 -8.17 -11.89 1.92
C LEU A 57 -7.37 -12.43 3.12
N GLU A 58 -7.87 -13.46 3.80
CA GLU A 58 -7.21 -14.17 4.89
C GLU A 58 -5.93 -14.88 4.43
N GLU A 59 -5.97 -15.49 3.25
CA GLU A 59 -4.81 -16.13 2.62
C GLU A 59 -3.82 -15.06 2.12
N GLN A 60 -4.30 -13.95 1.55
CA GLN A 60 -3.44 -12.82 1.17
C GLN A 60 -2.73 -12.24 2.39
N LEU A 61 -3.44 -12.09 3.51
CA LEU A 61 -2.86 -11.68 4.79
C LEU A 61 -1.79 -12.67 5.28
N PHE A 62 -2.02 -13.98 5.13
CA PHE A 62 -1.02 -15.00 5.44
C PHE A 62 0.23 -14.86 4.57
N VAL A 63 0.07 -14.63 3.26
CA VAL A 63 1.20 -14.41 2.34
C VAL A 63 1.97 -13.13 2.70
N ALA A 64 1.26 -12.03 2.98
CA ALA A 64 1.87 -10.76 3.39
C ALA A 64 2.65 -10.90 4.70
N ASP A 65 2.13 -11.64 5.67
CA ASP A 65 2.82 -11.94 6.94
C ASP A 65 4.12 -12.72 6.68
N ASN A 66 4.12 -13.67 5.73
CA ASN A 66 5.34 -14.37 5.35
C ASN A 66 6.36 -13.44 4.69
N LEU A 67 5.94 -12.62 3.72
CA LEU A 67 6.79 -11.63 3.07
C LEU A 67 7.38 -10.62 4.07
N ALA A 68 6.60 -10.17 5.05
CA ALA A 68 7.08 -9.25 6.10
C ALA A 68 8.18 -9.85 6.99
N TYR A 69 8.15 -11.16 7.23
CA TYR A 69 9.04 -11.80 8.21
C TYR A 69 10.05 -12.79 7.60
N PHE A 70 10.19 -12.83 6.27
CA PHE A 70 11.26 -13.59 5.65
C PHE A 70 12.65 -13.11 6.10
N PRO A 71 13.62 -14.03 6.27
CA PRO A 71 14.95 -13.70 6.75
C PRO A 71 15.86 -13.18 5.62
N TYR A 72 15.51 -12.01 5.08
CA TYR A 72 16.33 -11.33 4.08
C TYR A 72 17.76 -11.08 4.60
N GLN A 73 18.75 -11.27 3.73
CA GLN A 73 20.18 -11.14 4.06
C GLN A 73 20.85 -10.01 3.28
N VAL A 74 20.37 -9.74 2.06
CA VAL A 74 20.88 -8.68 1.19
C VAL A 74 19.80 -7.65 0.90
N GLN A 75 20.19 -6.42 0.59
CA GLN A 75 19.28 -5.31 0.31
C GLN A 75 18.47 -5.51 -0.97
N ASP A 76 19.01 -6.23 -1.97
CA ASP A 76 18.29 -6.63 -3.20
C ASP A 76 16.94 -7.29 -2.89
N GLU A 77 16.84 -8.08 -1.82
CA GLU A 77 15.61 -8.82 -1.51
C GLU A 77 14.42 -7.91 -1.13
N PRO A 78 14.49 -7.07 -0.08
CA PRO A 78 13.39 -6.17 0.26
C PRO A 78 13.21 -5.04 -0.77
N LEU A 79 14.27 -4.59 -1.45
CA LEU A 79 14.15 -3.57 -2.51
C LEU A 79 13.40 -4.13 -3.72
N TYR A 80 13.74 -5.34 -4.17
CA TYR A 80 12.99 -6.03 -5.22
C TYR A 80 11.52 -6.20 -4.83
N LEU A 81 11.24 -6.63 -3.59
CA LEU A 81 9.86 -6.77 -3.12
C LEU A 81 9.10 -5.43 -3.16
N ILE A 82 9.72 -4.33 -2.73
CA ILE A 82 9.10 -2.99 -2.80
C ILE A 82 8.83 -2.59 -4.25
N GLU A 83 9.81 -2.74 -5.15
CA GLU A 83 9.63 -2.43 -6.57
C GLU A 83 8.47 -3.22 -7.19
N GLN A 84 8.37 -4.52 -6.90
CA GLN A 84 7.27 -5.34 -7.40
C GLN A 84 5.92 -4.93 -6.79
N ILE A 85 5.88 -4.55 -5.51
CA ILE A 85 4.69 -3.97 -4.89
C ILE A 85 4.28 -2.69 -5.62
N ASP A 86 5.22 -1.81 -5.95
CA ASP A 86 4.94 -0.53 -6.61
C ASP A 86 4.32 -0.74 -7.99
N LEU A 87 4.86 -1.69 -8.77
CA LEU A 87 4.30 -2.08 -10.06
C LEU A 87 2.87 -2.62 -9.93
N THR A 88 2.63 -3.53 -8.97
CA THR A 88 1.29 -4.10 -8.73
C THR A 88 0.29 -3.05 -8.28
N VAL A 89 0.67 -2.18 -7.33
CA VAL A 89 -0.21 -1.15 -6.77
C VAL A 89 -0.53 -0.06 -7.78
N SER A 90 0.42 0.35 -8.62
CA SER A 90 0.20 1.37 -9.66
C SER A 90 -0.92 0.97 -10.63
N VAL A 91 -0.93 -0.30 -11.07
CA VAL A 91 -1.94 -0.82 -11.99
C VAL A 91 -3.27 -1.12 -11.27
N SER A 92 -3.20 -1.89 -10.17
CA SER A 92 -4.42 -2.33 -9.46
C SER A 92 -5.13 -1.20 -8.72
N GLY A 93 -4.37 -0.30 -8.08
CA GLY A 93 -4.89 0.82 -7.30
C GLY A 93 -5.63 1.85 -8.15
N SER A 94 -5.05 2.24 -9.29
CA SER A 94 -5.71 3.16 -10.24
C SER A 94 -7.01 2.57 -10.81
N THR A 95 -6.98 1.30 -11.21
CA THR A 95 -8.14 0.57 -11.72
C THR A 95 -9.28 0.53 -10.68
N GLN A 96 -8.98 0.16 -9.44
CA GLN A 96 -9.96 0.07 -8.35
C GLN A 96 -10.52 1.44 -7.95
N LEU A 97 -9.65 2.47 -7.90
CA LEU A 97 -10.07 3.84 -7.62
C LEU A 97 -11.04 4.35 -8.69
N GLN A 98 -10.74 4.09 -9.96
CA GLN A 98 -11.61 4.49 -11.08
C GLN A 98 -12.95 3.75 -11.04
N GLN A 99 -12.94 2.43 -10.80
CA GLN A 99 -14.17 1.64 -10.67
C GLN A 99 -15.12 2.22 -9.61
N PHE A 100 -14.61 2.58 -8.44
CA PHE A 100 -15.45 3.17 -7.40
C PHE A 100 -15.96 4.56 -7.78
N ARG A 101 -15.12 5.41 -8.40
CA ARG A 101 -15.52 6.73 -8.90
C ARG A 101 -16.66 6.64 -9.91
N ASP A 102 -16.59 5.68 -10.82
CA ASP A 102 -17.63 5.47 -11.83
C ASP A 102 -18.97 5.07 -11.19
N LEU A 103 -18.95 4.21 -10.16
CA LEU A 103 -20.15 3.86 -9.40
C LEU A 103 -20.75 5.06 -8.65
N LEU A 104 -19.90 5.87 -8.00
CA LEU A 104 -20.37 7.10 -7.33
C LEU A 104 -20.97 8.09 -8.33
N LYS A 105 -20.36 8.25 -9.51
CA LYS A 105 -20.89 9.10 -10.58
C LYS A 105 -22.22 8.58 -11.08
N GLN A 106 -22.32 7.28 -11.36
CA GLN A 106 -23.53 6.64 -11.89
C GLN A 106 -24.72 6.74 -10.92
N TYR A 107 -24.50 6.52 -9.62
CA TYR A 107 -25.59 6.39 -8.66
C TYR A 107 -25.86 7.64 -7.81
N LEU A 108 -24.90 8.54 -7.70
CA LEU A 108 -25.01 9.71 -6.82
C LEU A 108 -24.80 11.05 -7.55
N ASP A 109 -24.51 11.00 -8.86
CA ASP A 109 -24.11 12.15 -9.68
C ASP A 109 -22.93 12.91 -9.04
N TYR A 110 -22.04 12.15 -8.38
CA TYR A 110 -20.87 12.69 -7.70
C TYR A 110 -19.65 12.60 -8.62
N VAL A 111 -19.02 13.73 -8.86
CA VAL A 111 -17.73 13.81 -9.53
C VAL A 111 -16.68 14.06 -8.47
N ASP A 112 -15.77 13.10 -8.31
CA ASP A 112 -14.63 13.23 -7.42
C ASP A 112 -13.65 14.24 -8.03
N ASP A 113 -13.53 15.41 -7.40
CA ASP A 113 -12.48 16.37 -7.69
C ASP A 113 -11.21 16.03 -6.90
N ASP A 114 -10.10 16.71 -7.23
CA ASP A 114 -8.82 16.51 -6.53
C ASP A 114 -8.86 16.99 -5.06
N GLU A 115 -9.91 17.70 -4.63
CA GLU A 115 -10.07 18.21 -3.27
C GLU A 115 -10.57 17.15 -2.27
N GLY A 116 -11.02 15.98 -2.73
CA GLY A 116 -11.43 14.88 -1.88
C GLY A 116 -12.95 14.79 -1.68
N ILE A 117 -13.37 13.71 -1.02
CA ILE A 117 -14.78 13.36 -0.93
C ILE A 117 -15.42 14.06 0.24
N ASP A 118 -16.35 14.97 -0.05
CA ASP A 118 -17.22 15.56 0.96
C ASP A 118 -18.27 14.53 1.40
N ILE A 119 -17.86 13.68 2.35
CA ILE A 119 -18.69 12.60 2.90
C ILE A 119 -20.04 13.14 3.37
N ASN A 120 -20.07 14.33 3.98
CA ASN A 120 -21.31 14.90 4.55
C ASN A 120 -22.34 15.23 3.46
N LYS A 121 -21.90 15.77 2.31
CA LYS A 121 -22.81 16.04 1.17
C LYS A 121 -23.34 14.77 0.52
N LEU A 122 -22.54 13.70 0.53
CA LEU A 122 -22.88 12.44 -0.12
C LEU A 122 -23.73 11.53 0.76
N GLU A 123 -23.63 11.69 2.09
CA GLU A 123 -24.19 10.78 3.09
C GLU A 123 -25.70 10.55 2.93
N GLU A 124 -26.51 11.61 2.76
CA GLU A 124 -27.97 11.45 2.62
C GLU A 124 -28.35 10.67 1.36
N LYS A 125 -27.78 11.02 0.21
CA LYS A 125 -28.03 10.29 -1.05
C LYS A 125 -27.55 8.85 -0.96
N PHE A 126 -26.39 8.64 -0.34
CA PHE A 126 -25.80 7.32 -0.16
C PHE A 126 -26.66 6.41 0.73
N LEU A 127 -27.23 6.95 1.80
CA LEU A 127 -28.13 6.21 2.69
C LEU A 127 -29.41 5.75 1.99
N ASN A 128 -29.83 6.45 0.94
CA ASN A 128 -31.03 6.11 0.15
C ASN A 128 -30.78 5.11 -0.99
N LEU A 129 -29.53 4.66 -1.21
CA LEU A 129 -29.22 3.67 -2.25
C LEU A 129 -29.87 2.30 -1.96
N SER A 130 -30.20 1.56 -3.01
CA SER A 130 -30.69 0.19 -2.87
C SER A 130 -29.59 -0.75 -2.34
N ASP A 131 -29.98 -1.83 -1.68
CA ASP A 131 -29.02 -2.80 -1.13
C ASP A 131 -28.14 -3.44 -2.23
N THR A 132 -28.68 -3.64 -3.44
CA THR A 132 -27.93 -4.14 -4.59
C THR A 132 -26.75 -3.23 -4.95
N ILE A 133 -26.97 -1.91 -5.01
CA ILE A 133 -25.92 -0.93 -5.32
C ILE A 133 -24.90 -0.88 -4.18
N ILE A 134 -25.38 -0.93 -2.94
CA ILE A 134 -24.51 -0.96 -1.76
C ILE A 134 -23.60 -2.20 -1.78
N ASP A 135 -24.10 -3.36 -2.19
CA ASP A 135 -23.30 -4.57 -2.27
C ASP A 135 -22.28 -4.56 -3.41
N GLU A 136 -22.59 -3.90 -4.53
CA GLU A 136 -21.65 -3.62 -5.62
C GLU A 136 -20.49 -2.72 -5.15
N LEU A 137 -20.80 -1.61 -4.46
CA LEU A 137 -19.81 -0.73 -3.85
C LEU A 137 -18.94 -1.45 -2.81
N LYS A 138 -19.55 -2.30 -1.96
CA LYS A 138 -18.80 -3.14 -1.02
C LYS A 138 -17.87 -4.11 -1.73
N GLN A 139 -18.29 -4.69 -2.86
CA GLN A 139 -17.43 -5.60 -3.62
C GLN A 139 -16.20 -4.87 -4.16
N CYS A 140 -16.38 -3.65 -4.69
CA CYS A 140 -15.28 -2.81 -5.13
C CYS A 140 -14.31 -2.46 -3.98
N LEU A 141 -14.80 -2.22 -2.77
CA LEU A 141 -13.92 -1.99 -1.60
C LEU A 141 -13.27 -3.27 -1.08
N ARG A 142 -13.93 -4.42 -1.21
CA ARG A 142 -13.32 -5.71 -0.82
C ARG A 142 -12.09 -5.98 -1.67
N THR A 143 -12.16 -5.73 -2.98
CA THR A 143 -11.01 -5.93 -3.87
C THR A 143 -9.88 -4.93 -3.58
N SER A 144 -10.19 -3.71 -3.13
CA SER A 144 -9.15 -2.72 -2.77
C SER A 144 -8.36 -3.06 -1.49
N LYS A 145 -8.89 -3.93 -0.61
CA LYS A 145 -8.18 -4.36 0.61
C LYS A 145 -6.87 -5.09 0.31
N SER A 146 -6.77 -5.81 -0.81
CA SER A 146 -5.52 -6.44 -1.26
C SER A 146 -4.44 -5.39 -1.52
N THR A 147 -4.77 -4.36 -2.28
CA THR A 147 -3.89 -3.21 -2.58
C THR A 147 -3.47 -2.49 -1.29
N MET A 148 -4.42 -2.25 -0.37
CA MET A 148 -4.11 -1.65 0.93
C MET A 148 -3.14 -2.50 1.75
N LEU A 149 -3.29 -3.83 1.74
CA LEU A 149 -2.39 -4.74 2.44
C LEU A 149 -0.96 -4.67 1.88
N LEU A 150 -0.80 -4.57 0.55
CA LEU A 150 0.51 -4.39 -0.08
C LEU A 150 1.16 -3.05 0.29
N LEU A 151 0.39 -1.96 0.33
CA LEU A 151 0.86 -0.65 0.78
C LEU A 151 1.36 -0.69 2.23
N LEU A 152 0.63 -1.38 3.12
CA LEU A 152 1.04 -1.59 4.50
C LEU A 152 2.31 -2.44 4.59
N LEU A 153 2.45 -3.46 3.75
CA LEU A 153 3.66 -4.28 3.67
C LEU A 153 4.87 -3.45 3.22
N LYS A 154 4.73 -2.63 2.18
CA LYS A 154 5.78 -1.67 1.75
C LYS A 154 6.20 -0.76 2.89
N SER A 155 5.23 -0.11 3.56
CA SER A 155 5.51 0.80 4.67
C SER A 155 6.26 0.11 5.81
N TYR A 156 5.86 -1.12 6.15
CA TYR A 156 6.57 -1.92 7.15
C TYR A 156 7.99 -2.28 6.72
N LEU A 157 8.21 -2.68 5.45
CA LEU A 157 9.55 -3.01 4.93
C LEU A 157 10.49 -1.80 4.95
N LYS A 158 9.98 -0.61 4.58
CA LYS A 158 10.72 0.67 4.72
C LYS A 158 11.18 0.88 6.15
N ASP A 159 10.27 0.74 7.13
CA ASP A 159 10.59 0.97 8.54
C ASP A 159 11.58 -0.08 9.08
N VAL A 160 11.28 -1.37 8.93
CA VAL A 160 12.05 -2.45 9.56
C VAL A 160 13.48 -2.54 9.01
N TYR A 161 13.69 -2.26 7.72
CA TYR A 161 15.02 -2.27 7.08
C TYR A 161 15.66 -0.88 6.95
N SER A 162 14.96 0.17 7.39
CA SER A 162 15.41 1.57 7.28
C SER A 162 15.80 1.94 5.83
N LEU A 163 14.94 1.55 4.89
CA LEU A 163 15.06 1.90 3.48
C LEU A 163 14.47 3.29 3.29
N ASN A 164 15.24 4.19 2.68
CA ASN A 164 14.80 5.53 2.32
C ASN A 164 14.43 5.59 0.84
N ASP A 165 13.76 6.66 0.44
CA ASP A 165 13.23 6.79 -0.91
C ASP A 165 14.32 6.87 -1.97
N THR A 166 15.46 7.48 -1.64
CA THR A 166 16.64 7.46 -2.53
C THR A 166 17.05 6.04 -2.92
N LYS A 167 17.15 5.11 -1.95
CA LYS A 167 17.51 3.72 -2.25
C LYS A 167 16.46 2.98 -3.05
N ILE A 168 15.19 3.33 -2.88
CA ILE A 168 14.08 2.71 -3.61
C ILE A 168 14.08 3.22 -5.06
N THR A 169 14.21 4.54 -5.25
CA THR A 169 14.23 5.18 -6.57
C THR A 169 15.48 4.83 -7.39
N GLU A 170 16.64 4.72 -6.76
CA GLU A 170 17.90 4.35 -7.43
C GLU A 170 18.03 2.84 -7.68
N TYR A 171 17.16 2.02 -7.09
CA TYR A 171 17.25 0.57 -7.25
C TYR A 171 16.84 0.14 -8.66
N ASP A 172 17.71 -0.61 -9.32
CA ASP A 172 17.44 -1.25 -10.61
C ASP A 172 17.63 -2.76 -10.48
N HIS A 173 16.54 -3.51 -10.61
CA HIS A 173 16.59 -4.96 -10.52
C HIS A 173 17.40 -5.62 -11.65
N THR A 174 17.65 -4.94 -12.77
CA THR A 174 18.45 -5.45 -13.90
C THR A 174 19.95 -5.31 -13.64
N GLU A 175 20.35 -4.53 -12.65
CA GLU A 175 21.74 -4.30 -12.31
C GLU A 175 22.43 -5.57 -11.78
N SER A 176 23.75 -5.62 -11.97
CA SER A 176 24.59 -6.73 -11.54
C SER A 176 24.46 -7.00 -10.04
N SER A 177 24.41 -8.28 -9.65
CA SER A 177 24.37 -8.69 -8.25
C SER A 177 25.58 -8.19 -7.44
N LYS A 178 26.71 -7.88 -8.09
CA LYS A 178 27.88 -7.29 -7.42
C LYS A 178 27.57 -5.91 -6.80
N ILE A 179 26.58 -5.20 -7.32
CA ILE A 179 26.21 -3.85 -6.90
C ILE A 179 25.00 -3.88 -5.96
N THR A 180 23.99 -4.72 -6.26
CA THR A 180 22.71 -4.77 -5.56
C THR A 180 22.67 -5.72 -4.34
N ASP A 181 23.45 -6.81 -4.33
CA ASP A 181 23.46 -7.80 -3.22
C ASP A 181 24.30 -7.33 -2.01
N ARG A 182 24.18 -6.06 -1.62
CA ARG A 182 24.82 -5.54 -0.41
C ARG A 182 24.17 -6.14 0.84
N PRO A 183 24.93 -6.52 1.88
CA PRO A 183 24.34 -7.02 3.12
C PRO A 183 23.37 -6.03 3.77
N ILE A 184 22.36 -6.55 4.45
CA ILE A 184 21.46 -5.75 5.29
C ILE A 184 22.23 -5.25 6.51
N ILE A 185 22.26 -3.92 6.68
CA ILE A 185 22.99 -3.24 7.76
C ILE A 185 22.14 -3.18 9.04
N THR A 186 20.85 -2.91 8.89
CA THR A 186 19.93 -2.69 10.02
C THR A 186 18.64 -3.47 9.81
N ARG A 187 18.21 -4.19 10.85
CA ARG A 187 16.86 -4.75 10.96
C ARG A 187 16.32 -4.41 12.34
N LYS A 188 15.32 -3.53 12.40
CA LYS A 188 14.70 -3.10 13.67
C LYS A 188 13.95 -4.29 14.30
N MET A 189 14.16 -4.52 15.59
CA MET A 189 13.55 -5.65 16.29
C MET A 189 12.15 -5.36 16.87
N ASN A 190 11.83 -4.09 17.08
CA ASN A 190 10.61 -3.66 17.77
C ASN A 190 9.48 -3.23 16.81
N VAL A 191 9.67 -3.44 15.51
CA VAL A 191 8.66 -3.11 14.49
C VAL A 191 7.85 -4.38 14.22
N LYS A 192 6.52 -4.26 14.24
CA LYS A 192 5.61 -5.37 13.99
C LYS A 192 4.76 -5.06 12.78
N PHE A 193 4.68 -6.02 11.86
CA PHE A 193 3.69 -6.00 10.81
C PHE A 193 2.34 -6.41 11.42
N GLU A 194 1.44 -5.43 11.55
CA GLU A 194 0.11 -5.62 12.11
C GLU A 194 -0.92 -4.77 11.33
N PRO A 195 -1.43 -5.28 10.19
CA PRO A 195 -2.34 -4.53 9.33
C PRO A 195 -3.76 -4.50 9.92
N LYS A 196 -3.96 -3.66 10.96
CA LYS A 196 -5.22 -3.59 11.74
C LYS A 196 -6.46 -3.39 10.87
N ILE A 197 -6.43 -2.49 9.88
CA ILE A 197 -7.57 -2.26 8.97
C ILE A 197 -8.00 -3.54 8.24
N ILE A 198 -7.04 -4.36 7.84
CA ILE A 198 -7.30 -5.63 7.15
C ILE A 198 -7.84 -6.66 8.16
N LEU A 199 -7.26 -6.71 9.36
CA LEU A 199 -7.75 -7.58 10.44
C LEU A 199 -9.19 -7.26 10.85
N ASP A 200 -9.54 -5.98 10.96
CA ASP A 200 -10.88 -5.51 11.30
C ASP A 200 -11.89 -5.83 10.19
N THR A 201 -11.43 -5.90 8.93
CA THR A 201 -12.27 -6.34 7.80
C THR A 201 -12.59 -7.83 7.89
N ILE A 202 -11.60 -8.66 8.25
CA ILE A 202 -11.74 -10.12 8.40
C ILE A 202 -12.53 -10.47 9.67
N LYS A 203 -12.35 -9.71 10.75
CA LYS A 203 -13.00 -9.90 12.04
C LYS A 203 -13.74 -8.62 12.45
N PRO A 204 -14.87 -8.31 11.80
CA PRO A 204 -15.64 -7.12 12.13
C PRO A 204 -16.19 -7.21 13.57
N SER A 205 -16.02 -6.15 14.36
CA SER A 205 -16.70 -6.04 15.66
C SER A 205 -18.20 -5.88 15.46
N ASN A 206 -19.00 -6.73 16.12
CA ASN A 206 -20.45 -6.89 15.90
C ASN A 206 -21.34 -5.82 16.57
N HIS A 207 -21.02 -4.53 16.44
CA HIS A 207 -21.79 -3.46 17.11
C HIS A 207 -22.27 -2.32 16.21
N MET A 208 -22.15 -2.42 14.89
CA MET A 208 -22.63 -1.37 13.98
C MET A 208 -24.07 -1.60 13.52
N ASP A 209 -24.88 -0.54 13.52
CA ASP A 209 -26.20 -0.54 12.88
C ASP A 209 -26.07 -0.46 11.34
N ASN A 210 -27.19 -0.52 10.61
CA ASN A 210 -27.16 -0.47 9.13
C ASN A 210 -26.64 0.87 8.60
N ILE A 211 -27.06 1.97 9.24
CA ILE A 211 -26.69 3.34 8.85
C ILE A 211 -25.18 3.51 9.00
N GLN A 212 -24.62 3.12 10.15
CA GLN A 212 -23.19 3.14 10.43
C GLN A 212 -22.39 2.31 9.43
N ARG A 213 -22.87 1.11 9.07
CA ARG A 213 -22.22 0.28 8.04
C ARG A 213 -22.20 0.98 6.67
N ARG A 214 -23.29 1.65 6.28
CA ARG A 214 -23.35 2.41 5.02
C ARG A 214 -22.39 3.61 5.05
N LYS A 215 -22.37 4.37 6.15
CA LYS A 215 -21.42 5.48 6.35
C LYS A 215 -19.95 5.02 6.28
N GLN A 216 -19.66 3.83 6.82
CA GLN A 216 -18.31 3.27 6.80
C GLN A 216 -17.79 3.01 5.38
N ILE A 217 -18.65 2.74 4.39
CA ILE A 217 -18.25 2.54 2.99
C ILE A 217 -17.59 3.80 2.41
N LEU A 218 -18.19 4.98 2.63
CA LEU A 218 -17.63 6.24 2.18
C LEU A 218 -16.30 6.56 2.87
N LYS A 219 -16.21 6.25 4.16
CA LYS A 219 -14.97 6.41 4.93
C LYS A 219 -13.87 5.49 4.42
N ASP A 220 -14.18 4.22 4.18
CA ASP A 220 -13.24 3.23 3.64
C ASP A 220 -12.71 3.65 2.26
N PHE A 221 -13.57 4.24 1.42
CA PHE A 221 -13.16 4.75 0.13
C PHE A 221 -12.26 5.99 0.25
N ALA A 222 -12.61 6.94 1.12
CA ALA A 222 -11.77 8.11 1.39
C ALA A 222 -10.39 7.71 1.95
N ASP A 223 -10.35 6.72 2.85
CA ASP A 223 -9.11 6.15 3.36
C ASP A 223 -8.30 5.50 2.24
N PHE A 224 -8.92 4.70 1.37
CA PHE A 224 -8.25 4.12 0.21
C PHE A 224 -7.63 5.18 -0.73
N LYS A 225 -8.39 6.23 -1.09
CA LYS A 225 -7.87 7.37 -1.89
C LYS A 225 -6.67 8.02 -1.21
N ARG A 226 -6.73 8.23 0.10
CA ARG A 226 -5.63 8.81 0.88
C ARG A 226 -4.39 7.92 0.90
N TYR A 227 -4.54 6.59 0.96
CA TYR A 227 -3.41 5.66 0.87
C TYR A 227 -2.75 5.69 -0.51
N LEU A 228 -3.52 5.75 -1.59
CA LEU A 228 -2.98 5.86 -2.95
C LEU A 228 -2.26 7.20 -3.16
N LEU A 229 -2.84 8.30 -2.69
CA LEU A 229 -2.19 9.61 -2.76
C LEU A 229 -0.87 9.63 -1.97
N ALA A 230 -0.85 9.02 -0.78
CA ALA A 230 0.36 8.90 0.03
C ALA A 230 1.40 8.00 -0.64
N PHE A 231 1.00 7.01 -1.42
CA PHE A 231 1.87 6.18 -2.23
C PHE A 231 2.48 6.97 -3.39
N ASP A 232 1.68 7.74 -4.13
CA ASP A 232 2.16 8.57 -5.25
C ASP A 232 3.11 9.68 -4.77
N THR A 233 2.88 10.18 -3.55
CA THR A 233 3.69 11.23 -2.91
C THR A 233 4.72 10.69 -1.92
N ASP A 234 4.95 9.37 -1.85
CA ASP A 234 5.85 8.71 -0.87
C ASP A 234 7.33 9.10 -1.06
N THR A 235 7.65 9.94 -2.06
CA THR A 235 8.96 10.56 -2.29
C THR A 235 9.10 11.95 -1.64
N ASP A 236 8.01 12.52 -1.12
CA ASP A 236 7.99 13.83 -0.47
C ASP A 236 8.05 13.66 1.05
N ASP A 237 9.21 13.97 1.65
CA ASP A 237 9.47 13.91 3.09
C ASP A 237 8.47 14.73 3.96
N THR A 238 7.61 15.54 3.34
CA THR A 238 6.60 16.35 4.02
C THR A 238 5.26 15.64 4.24
N VAL A 239 5.04 14.47 3.63
CA VAL A 239 3.78 13.72 3.72
C VAL A 239 3.85 12.67 4.84
N SER A 240 2.81 12.62 5.69
CA SER A 240 2.68 11.62 6.75
C SER A 240 2.77 10.19 6.18
N SER A 241 3.67 9.37 6.73
CA SER A 241 3.85 7.99 6.25
C SER A 241 2.52 7.22 6.28
N ILE A 242 2.36 6.22 5.41
CA ILE A 242 1.18 5.33 5.39
C ILE A 242 0.84 4.80 6.80
N THR A 243 1.85 4.58 7.65
CA THR A 243 1.68 4.18 9.06
C THR A 243 1.05 5.27 9.95
N GLU A 244 1.32 6.55 9.68
CA GLU A 244 0.67 7.70 10.36
C GLU A 244 -0.75 7.97 9.86
N LEU A 245 -1.07 7.52 8.65
CA LEU A 245 -2.40 7.67 8.05
C LEU A 245 -3.38 6.60 8.58
N LEU A 246 -2.91 5.52 9.19
CA LEU A 246 -3.76 4.53 9.87
C LEU A 246 -4.51 5.16 11.06
N PRO A 247 -5.77 4.77 11.35
CA PRO A 247 -6.47 5.24 12.54
C PRO A 247 -5.64 4.94 13.79
N ALA A 248 -5.20 6.00 14.45
CA ALA A 248 -4.44 5.93 15.69
C ALA A 248 -5.35 5.44 16.82
N THR A 249 -5.38 4.13 17.05
CA THR A 249 -5.73 3.60 18.37
C THR A 249 -4.52 2.85 18.93
N SER A 250 -3.81 3.60 19.77
CA SER A 250 -2.73 3.23 20.69
C SER A 250 -1.42 2.72 20.08
N LEU A 251 -0.53 3.65 19.75
CA LEU A 251 0.91 3.52 20.00
C LEU A 251 1.44 4.87 20.51
N THR A 252 2.31 4.79 21.51
CA THR A 252 2.85 5.84 22.39
C THR A 252 3.31 7.14 21.73
N PRO A 253 3.24 8.30 22.43
CA PRO A 253 3.53 9.61 21.86
C PRO A 253 5.01 9.76 21.47
N LYS A 254 5.29 10.00 20.18
CA LYS A 254 6.57 10.57 19.74
C LYS A 254 6.47 12.10 19.76
N THR A 255 7.34 12.73 20.54
CA THR A 255 7.52 14.17 20.64
C THR A 255 7.94 14.77 19.30
N LYS A 256 7.11 15.66 18.73
CA LYS A 256 7.43 16.45 17.53
C LYS A 256 8.55 17.47 17.83
N LYS A 257 9.71 17.34 17.18
CA LYS A 257 10.66 18.45 17.02
C LYS A 257 10.19 19.31 15.83
N LYS A 258 9.90 20.59 16.08
CA LYS A 258 9.68 21.59 15.03
C LYS A 258 11.02 21.98 14.41
N SER A 259 11.14 21.87 13.09
CA SER A 259 12.13 22.65 12.32
C SER A 259 11.37 23.48 11.30
N ALA A 260 11.51 24.81 11.43
CA ALA A 260 11.04 25.79 10.49
C ALA A 260 11.97 25.81 9.26
N GLY A 261 11.40 25.91 8.07
CA GLY A 261 12.15 26.02 6.82
C GLY A 261 11.26 26.41 5.65
N THR A 262 11.10 27.71 5.44
CA THR A 262 10.69 28.33 4.17
C THR A 262 11.51 27.80 2.99
N THR A 263 10.90 27.53 1.82
CA THR A 263 11.35 28.03 0.49
C THR A 263 10.40 27.62 -0.65
N LYS A 264 9.87 28.66 -1.33
CA LYS A 264 9.54 28.85 -2.76
C LYS A 264 9.03 27.65 -3.59
N ARG A 265 7.72 27.70 -3.90
CA ARG A 265 7.07 27.04 -5.04
C ARG A 265 7.69 27.49 -6.36
N ARG A 266 8.10 26.56 -7.23
CA ARG A 266 8.23 26.79 -8.67
C ARG A 266 6.96 26.32 -9.37
N LYS A 267 6.33 27.24 -10.09
CA LYS A 267 5.22 27.03 -11.01
C LYS A 267 5.83 26.73 -12.39
N VAL A 268 5.43 25.65 -13.03
CA VAL A 268 5.74 25.36 -14.45
C VAL A 268 4.37 25.06 -15.07
N MET A 269 3.72 26.06 -15.67
CA MET A 269 3.74 26.38 -17.11
C MET A 269 3.42 25.14 -17.94
N ILE A 270 2.12 24.99 -18.23
CA ILE A 270 1.60 24.18 -19.32
C ILE A 270 2.08 24.86 -20.61
N ASP A 271 2.99 24.19 -21.32
CA ASP A 271 3.23 24.51 -22.73
C ASP A 271 2.03 23.96 -23.51
N SER A 272 1.32 24.88 -24.16
CA SER A 272 0.33 24.55 -25.16
C SER A 272 1.05 24.50 -26.50
N ASP A 273 1.19 23.30 -27.06
CA ASP A 273 1.56 23.11 -28.45
C ASP A 273 0.48 23.75 -29.35
N ASP A 274 0.84 24.80 -30.08
CA ASP A 274 0.10 25.30 -31.24
C ASP A 274 1.11 25.74 -32.31
N ASP A 275 1.60 24.76 -33.07
CA ASP A 275 2.41 24.98 -34.27
C ASP A 275 1.50 24.87 -35.50
N SER A 276 1.00 26.02 -35.95
CA SER A 276 0.23 26.18 -37.19
C SER A 276 0.85 27.29 -38.05
N ALA A 277 1.76 26.89 -38.93
CA ALA A 277 2.00 27.34 -40.30
C ALA A 277 2.00 28.86 -40.66
N ASP A 278 3.14 29.22 -41.27
CA ASP A 278 3.30 30.00 -42.52
C ASP A 278 3.08 31.52 -42.55
N GLY A 279 4.01 32.19 -43.25
CA GLY A 279 3.69 33.42 -43.98
C GLY A 279 4.48 34.69 -43.64
N ASN A 280 5.78 34.68 -43.98
CA ASN A 280 6.44 35.72 -44.79
C ASN A 280 5.84 37.16 -44.82
N PHE A 281 6.56 38.16 -44.29
CA PHE A 281 7.06 39.30 -45.08
C PHE A 281 7.95 40.23 -44.24
N GLN A 282 9.05 40.67 -44.83
CA GLN A 282 9.89 41.77 -44.38
C GLN A 282 9.92 42.79 -45.52
N PRO A 283 10.25 44.05 -45.19
CA PRO A 283 9.32 45.15 -44.90
C PRO A 283 8.51 45.66 -46.10
#